data_AF-A0A2J6X9Q5-F1
#
_entry.id   AF-A0A2J6X9Q5-F1
#
_cell.length_a   1.000
_cell.length_b   1.000
_cell.length_c   1.000
_cell.angle_alpha   90.00
_cell.angle_beta   90.00
_cell.angle_gamma   90.00
#
_symmetry.space_group_name_H-M   'P 1'
#
loop_
_entity.id
_entity.type
_entity.pdbx_description
1 polymer ?
#
loop_
_entity_poly.entity_id
_entity_poly.type
_entity_poly.pdbx_seq_one_letter_code
_entity_poly.pdbx_strand_id
1 'polypeptide(L)' 'IKRELEGKDLGDPVTALNALIEIRNKFRKEKNFALSDKIRDGLKEIGIILEDTKEGTKYRLEATNG' A
#
# COMPACT_ATOMS: atom_id res chain seq x y z
N ILE A 1 -2.86 -1.04 -20.23
CA ILE A 1 -2.49 -0.42 -18.93
C ILE A 1 -3.44 0.72 -18.54
N LYS A 2 -3.89 1.59 -19.46
CA LYS A 2 -4.80 2.73 -19.15
C LYS A 2 -6.22 2.39 -18.65
N ARG A 3 -6.69 1.14 -18.78
CA ARG A 3 -8.11 0.77 -18.65
C ARG A 3 -8.55 0.30 -17.25
N GLU A 4 -7.61 0.00 -16.35
CA GLU A 4 -7.91 -0.47 -14.98
C GLU A 4 -8.03 0.66 -13.94
N LEU A 5 -7.62 1.88 -14.30
CA LEU A 5 -7.65 3.04 -13.41
C LEU A 5 -8.85 3.97 -13.67
N GLU A 6 -9.52 3.83 -14.81
CA GLU A 6 -10.72 4.60 -15.15
C GLU A 6 -11.94 3.99 -14.43
N GLY A 7 -12.31 4.57 -13.28
CA GLY A 7 -13.51 4.19 -12.51
C GLY A 7 -13.26 3.89 -11.03
N LYS A 8 -12.00 3.87 -10.59
CA LYS A 8 -11.66 3.81 -9.16
C LYS A 8 -11.77 5.21 -8.57
N ASP A 9 -12.83 5.47 -7.80
CA ASP A 9 -12.95 6.70 -7.01
C ASP A 9 -11.83 6.72 -5.97
N LEU A 10 -10.79 7.50 -6.23
CA LEU A 10 -9.68 7.69 -5.30
C LEU A 10 -10.09 8.47 -4.03
N GLY A 11 -11.33 8.98 -3.98
CA GLY A 11 -11.94 9.53 -2.78
C GLY A 11 -12.27 8.46 -1.73
N ASP A 12 -12.34 7.18 -2.12
CA ASP A 12 -12.47 6.07 -1.19
C ASP A 12 -11.10 5.70 -0.57
N PRO A 13 -10.95 5.78 0.76
CA PRO A 13 -9.69 5.47 1.46
C PRO A 13 -9.18 4.05 1.17
N VAL A 14 -10.07 3.08 0.95
CA VAL A 14 -9.68 1.69 0.65
C VAL A 14 -9.03 1.61 -0.73
N THR A 15 -9.61 2.29 -1.71
CA THR A 15 -9.07 2.39 -3.07
C THR A 15 -7.69 3.06 -3.08
N ALA A 16 -7.52 4.16 -2.35
CA ALA A 16 -6.22 4.83 -2.22
C ALA A 16 -5.16 3.93 -1.56
N LEU A 17 -5.52 3.21 -0.49
CA LEU A 17 -4.64 2.27 0.18
C LEU A 17 -4.18 1.14 -0.76
N ASN A 18 -5.11 0.55 -1.52
CA ASN A 18 -4.79 -0.49 -2.48
C ASN A 18 -3.82 0.00 -3.55
N ALA A 19 -3.99 1.23 -4.06
CA ALA A 19 -3.06 1.83 -5.01
C ALA A 19 -1.64 1.98 -4.42
N LEU A 20 -1.52 2.41 -3.15
CA LEU A 20 -0.22 2.50 -2.47
C LEU A 20 0.44 1.13 -2.31
N ILE A 21 -0.32 0.10 -1.97
CA ILE A 21 0.17 -1.29 -1.87
C ILE A 21 0.67 -1.80 -3.23
N GLU A 22 -0.07 -1.53 -4.31
CA GLU A 22 0.32 -1.89 -5.67
C GLU A 22 1.63 -1.20 -6.08
N ILE A 23 1.76 0.11 -5.83
CA ILE A 23 2.97 0.88 -6.13
C ILE A 23 4.17 0.33 -5.34
N ARG A 24 4.00 0.06 -4.04
CA ARG A 24 5.02 -0.55 -3.18
C ARG A 24 5.50 -1.90 -3.74
N ASN A 25 4.56 -2.73 -4.19
CA ASN A 25 4.86 -4.03 -4.80
C ASN A 25 5.61 -3.89 -6.12
N LYS A 26 5.26 -2.89 -6.93
CA LYS A 26 5.99 -2.57 -8.16
C LYS A 26 7.45 -2.20 -7.85
N PHE A 27 7.69 -1.30 -6.91
CA PHE A 27 9.06 -0.93 -6.51
C PHE A 27 9.85 -2.13 -5.97
N ARG A 28 9.21 -3.03 -5.22
CA ARG A 28 9.86 -4.26 -4.76
C ARG A 28 10.27 -5.17 -5.91
N LYS A 29 9.41 -5.33 -6.94
CA LYS A 29 9.73 -6.11 -8.15
C LYS A 29 10.87 -5.47 -8.95
N GLU A 30 10.91 -4.15 -9.00
CA GLU A 30 12.00 -3.37 -9.62
C GLU A 30 13.27 -3.32 -8.76
N LYS A 31 13.30 -4.00 -7.59
CA LYS A 31 14.38 -3.97 -6.60
C LYS A 31 14.71 -2.57 -6.07
N ASN A 32 13.78 -1.63 -6.19
CA ASN A 32 13.87 -0.32 -5.56
C ASN A 32 13.36 -0.38 -4.12
N PHE A 33 14.16 -1.00 -3.25
CA PHE A 33 13.78 -1.25 -1.86
C PHE A 33 13.59 0.04 -1.07
N ALA A 34 14.39 1.08 -1.35
CA ALA A 34 14.28 2.37 -0.67
C ALA A 34 12.90 3.02 -0.84
N LEU A 35 12.35 3.03 -2.06
CA LEU A 35 11.00 3.57 -2.29
C LEU A 35 9.90 2.64 -1.76
N SER A 36 10.12 1.33 -1.82
CA SER A 36 9.19 0.34 -1.25
C SER A 36 9.06 0.52 0.28
N ASP A 37 10.19 0.67 0.97
CA ASP A 37 10.23 0.87 2.42
C ASP A 37 9.62 2.22 2.80
N LYS A 38 9.89 3.29 2.05
CA LYS A 38 9.28 4.61 2.30
C LYS A 38 7.75 4.58 2.30
N ILE A 39 7.13 3.82 1.39
CA ILE A 39 5.66 3.66 1.37
C ILE A 39 5.18 2.85 2.56
N ARG A 40 5.86 1.75 2.90
CA ARG A 40 5.52 0.93 4.06
C ARG A 40 5.57 1.76 5.35
N ASP A 41 6.62 2.54 5.52
CA ASP A 41 6.86 3.30 6.74
C ASP A 41 5.86 4.45 6.87
N GLY A 42 5.54 5.17 5.78
CA GLY A 42 4.49 6.19 5.80
C GLY A 42 3.09 5.63 6.10
N LEU A 43 2.77 4.43 5.61
CA LEU A 43 1.52 3.74 5.97
C LEU A 43 1.51 3.35 7.46
N LYS A 44 2.65 2.90 7.99
CA LYS A 44 2.80 2.57 9.41
C LYS A 44 2.63 3.80 10.30
N GLU A 45 3.15 4.96 9.91
CA GLU A 45 3.01 6.22 10.64
C GLU A 45 1.55 6.64 10.83
N ILE A 46 0.67 6.31 9.88
CA ILE A 46 -0.78 6.56 9.97
C ILE A 46 -1.57 5.38 10.55
N GLY A 47 -0.90 4.41 11.17
CA GLY A 47 -1.52 3.25 11.83
C GLY A 47 -1.90 2.10 10.89
N ILE A 48 -1.41 2.07 9.66
CA ILE A 48 -1.65 0.97 8.71
C ILE A 48 -0.41 0.08 8.61
N ILE A 49 -0.49 -1.13 9.15
CA ILE A 49 0.59 -2.11 9.08
C ILE A 49 0.36 -3.05 7.90
N LEU A 50 1.35 -3.15 7.01
CA LEU A 50 1.33 -4.10 5.89
C LEU A 50 2.02 -5.40 6.28
N GLU A 51 1.35 -6.52 6.01
CA GLU A 51 1.83 -7.88 6.24
C GLU A 51 1.92 -8.62 4.91
N ASP A 52 3.14 -8.97 4.51
CA ASP A 52 3.34 -9.77 3.31
C ASP A 52 3.17 -11.26 3.64
N THR A 53 2.25 -11.91 2.95
CA THR A 53 1.98 -13.34 3.07
C THR A 53 2.22 -14.03 1.73
N LYS A 54 2.27 -15.37 1.72
CA LYS A 54 2.38 -16.14 0.47
C LYS A 54 1.18 -15.93 -0.47
N GLU A 55 0.03 -15.56 0.07
CA GLU A 55 -1.21 -15.30 -0.68
C GLU A 55 -1.31 -13.85 -1.17
N GLY A 56 -0.40 -12.96 -0.74
CA GLY A 56 -0.40 -11.54 -1.07
C GLY A 56 -0.20 -10.64 0.14
N THR A 57 -0.35 -9.33 -0.07
CA THR A 57 -0.20 -8.33 0.99
C THR A 57 -1.53 -8.12 1.71
N LYS A 58 -1.56 -8.44 3.00
CA LYS A 58 -2.65 -8.08 3.89
C LYS A 58 -2.27 -6.79 4.63
N TYR A 59 -3.26 -6.10 5.18
CA TYR A 59 -3.03 -4.97 6.06
C TYR A 59 -3.89 -5.08 7.31
N ARG A 60 -3.44 -4.47 8.39
CA ARG A 60 -4.19 -4.30 9.62
C ARG A 60 -4.09 -2.86 10.10
N LEU A 61 -5.16 -2.38 10.70
CA LEU A 61 -5.16 -1.10 11.40
C LEU A 61 -4.66 -1.35 12.81
N GLU A 62 -3.55 -0.72 13.14
CA GLU A 62 -3.10 -0.61 14.51
C GLU A 62 -3.70 0.68 15.06
N ALA A 63 -4.54 0.55 16.09
CA ALA A 63 -4.96 1.71 16.86
C ALA A 63 -3.70 2.30 17.47
N THR A 64 -3.17 3.34 16.84
CA THR A 64 -2.16 4.19 17.42
C THR A 64 -2.83 4.85 18.61
N ASN A 65 -2.63 4.26 19.79
CA ASN A 65 -2.98 4.87 21.07
C ASN A 65 -2.07 6.11 21.20
N GLY A 66 -2.54 7.23 20.66
CA GLY A 66 -2.03 8.57 20.91
C GLY A 66 -2.67 9.14 22.15
#